data_AF-A0A920BR61-F1
#
_entry.id   AF-A0A920BR61-F1
#
_cell.length_a   1.000
_cell.length_b   1.000
_cell.length_c   1.000
_cell.angle_alpha   90.00
_cell.angle_beta   90.00
_cell.angle_gamma   90.00
#
_symmetry.space_group_name_H-M   'P 1'
#
loop_
_entity.id
_entity.type
_entity.pdbx_description
1 polymer ?
#
loop_
_entity_poly.entity_id
_entity_poly.type
_entity_poly.pdbx_seq_one_letter_code
_entity_poly.pdbx_strand_id
1 'polypeptide(L)'
;MNHHQQRCSIWNPADLLGAVPYLLGFRPENSFVALLLDADHLALAAGRADLVHPTDELARRLREAFDPETAGVVLLGYGPIPEADRLTTLIRAVRRDIAVIGGLWVADGEYRCVWDGCACPARQGVAFDARATVSAAWLTARGLVAAGSREELLAELAPDPVAQARIQDLLDAGHHVDAQAAVDDALRRGEQGERLSDAQAAALVVALRRPEFREQVWRATDDLPWQRQLWFDLTRRVPDAHVSVVAALAAWWAWRTGHELFARAALDRAVGSGSPATLALIVAALVTARIDPESLPWPLHPAQVSAMAGLRSRIRQTGSPGSRW
;
A
#
# COMPACT_ATOMS: atom_id res chain seq x y z
N MET A 1 40.47 2.32 0.74
CA MET A 1 39.41 2.69 -0.22
C MET A 1 38.26 3.28 0.57
N ASN A 2 38.06 4.59 0.48
CA ASN A 2 37.23 5.38 1.40
C ASN A 2 35.73 5.26 1.10
N HIS A 3 34.94 4.97 2.14
CA HIS A 3 33.47 4.83 2.13
C HIS A 3 32.68 6.16 2.05
N HIS A 4 33.23 7.22 1.46
CA HIS A 4 32.60 8.54 1.42
C HIS A 4 31.96 8.93 0.07
N GLN A 5 31.60 7.96 -0.77
CA GLN A 5 31.13 8.24 -2.13
C GLN A 5 29.77 7.61 -2.53
N GLN A 6 28.93 7.20 -1.59
CA GLN A 6 27.65 6.52 -1.92
C GLN A 6 26.45 7.00 -1.09
N ARG A 7 26.20 8.31 -1.08
CA ARG A 7 24.89 8.86 -0.72
C ARG A 7 24.33 9.53 -1.97
N CYS A 8 23.30 8.94 -2.56
CA CYS A 8 22.62 9.50 -3.73
C CYS A 8 22.07 10.87 -3.33
N SER A 9 22.75 11.92 -3.76
CA SER A 9 22.37 13.28 -3.49
C SER A 9 21.10 13.59 -4.29
N ILE A 10 19.94 13.64 -3.62
CA ILE A 10 18.66 14.13 -4.16
C ILE A 10 18.69 15.68 -4.35
N TRP A 11 19.79 16.23 -4.86
CA TRP A 11 20.13 17.66 -4.73
C TRP A 11 19.60 18.53 -5.87
N ASN A 12 18.87 17.98 -6.83
CA ASN A 12 18.12 18.78 -7.79
C ASN A 12 16.64 18.35 -7.83
N PRO A 13 15.70 19.29 -8.10
CA PRO A 13 14.27 19.01 -8.18
C PRO A 13 13.90 17.88 -9.14
N ALA A 14 14.58 17.74 -10.29
CA ALA A 14 14.26 16.71 -11.27
C ALA A 14 14.55 15.32 -10.71
N ASP A 15 15.70 15.10 -10.08
CA ASP A 15 16.07 13.83 -9.45
C ASP A 15 15.17 13.49 -8.25
N LEU A 16 14.70 14.50 -7.50
CA LEU A 16 13.67 14.30 -6.46
C LEU A 16 12.36 13.79 -7.09
N LEU A 17 11.86 14.49 -8.10
CA LEU A 17 10.62 14.14 -8.80
C LEU A 17 10.72 12.78 -9.50
N GLY A 18 11.91 12.41 -9.99
CA GLY A 18 12.19 11.10 -10.56
C GLY A 18 12.13 9.95 -9.55
N ALA A 19 12.44 10.21 -8.27
CA ALA A 19 12.36 9.21 -7.21
C ALA A 19 10.93 8.98 -6.70
N VAL A 20 10.07 10.01 -6.75
CA VAL A 20 8.70 9.97 -6.18
C VAL A 20 7.88 8.76 -6.63
N PRO A 21 7.81 8.39 -7.92
CA PRO A 21 7.02 7.24 -8.35
C PRO A 21 7.44 5.92 -7.69
N TYR A 22 8.74 5.75 -7.39
CA TYR A 22 9.26 4.54 -6.75
C TYR A 22 8.97 4.53 -5.26
N LEU A 23 8.99 5.69 -4.60
CA LEU A 23 8.59 5.81 -3.19
C LEU A 23 7.10 5.53 -3.00
N LEU A 24 6.26 5.89 -3.97
CA LEU A 24 4.81 5.63 -3.95
C LEU A 24 4.44 4.25 -4.52
N GLY A 25 5.32 3.63 -5.32
CA GLY A 25 5.07 2.43 -6.10
C GLY A 25 4.30 2.66 -7.42
N PHE A 26 3.87 3.89 -7.70
CA PHE A 26 3.15 4.29 -8.92
C PHE A 26 3.39 5.76 -9.24
N ARG A 27 3.15 6.18 -10.48
CA ARG A 27 3.26 7.60 -10.87
C ARG A 27 2.07 8.38 -10.33
N PRO A 28 2.29 9.44 -9.52
CA PRO A 28 1.22 10.26 -9.00
C PRO A 28 0.61 11.14 -10.09
N GLU A 29 -0.71 11.20 -10.09
CA GLU A 29 -1.50 12.13 -10.90
C GLU A 29 -2.58 12.74 -10.01
N ASN A 30 -3.01 13.97 -10.35
CA ASN A 30 -4.05 14.72 -9.64
C ASN A 30 -3.94 14.58 -8.11
N SER A 31 -2.75 14.82 -7.56
CA SER A 31 -2.47 14.63 -6.14
C SER A 31 -1.48 15.60 -5.52
N PHE A 32 -1.57 15.74 -4.20
CA PHE A 32 -0.49 16.26 -3.35
C PHE A 32 0.38 15.10 -2.87
N VAL A 33 1.69 15.33 -2.82
CA VAL A 33 2.66 14.40 -2.25
C VAL A 33 3.51 15.15 -1.23
N ALA A 34 3.72 14.54 -0.06
CA ALA A 34 4.59 15.04 0.98
C ALA A 34 5.73 14.06 1.20
N LEU A 35 6.97 14.54 1.11
CA LEU A 35 8.16 13.76 1.42
C LEU A 35 8.72 14.25 2.74
N LEU A 36 8.62 13.43 3.79
CA LEU A 36 9.18 13.70 5.11
C LEU A 36 10.66 13.33 5.09
N LEU A 37 11.51 14.27 5.48
CA LEU A 37 12.96 14.13 5.40
C LEU A 37 13.59 14.15 6.80
N ASP A 38 14.64 13.36 7.00
CA ASP A 38 15.51 13.46 8.17
C ASP A 38 16.50 14.64 8.07
N ALA A 39 17.35 14.79 9.08
CA ALA A 39 18.37 15.83 9.15
C ALA A 39 19.46 15.71 8.06
N ASP A 40 19.65 14.52 7.50
CA ASP A 40 20.55 14.24 6.36
C ASP A 40 19.85 14.42 5.00
N HIS A 41 18.60 14.90 5.00
CA HIS A 41 17.72 15.07 3.83
C HIS A 41 17.36 13.75 3.12
N LEU A 42 17.37 12.63 3.83
CA LEU A 42 16.90 11.34 3.35
C LEU A 42 15.40 11.20 3.60
N ALA A 43 14.68 10.60 2.65
CA ALA A 43 13.25 10.39 2.78
C ALA A 43 12.95 9.33 3.86
N LEU A 44 12.32 9.75 4.95
CA LEU A 44 11.81 8.88 6.01
C LEU A 44 10.47 8.25 5.60
N ALA A 45 9.61 9.05 4.99
CA ALA A 45 8.28 8.61 4.55
C ALA A 45 7.78 9.46 3.39
N ALA A 46 6.87 8.89 2.60
CA ALA A 46 6.14 9.57 1.54
C ALA A 46 4.63 9.42 1.77
N GLY A 47 3.92 10.54 1.83
CA GLY A 47 2.46 10.59 1.91
C GLY A 47 1.87 11.12 0.62
N ARG A 48 0.70 10.62 0.21
CA ARG A 48 -0.03 11.09 -0.97
C ARG A 48 -1.51 11.29 -0.66
N ALA A 49 -2.09 12.35 -1.19
CA ALA A 49 -3.54 12.62 -1.13
C ALA A 49 -4.07 13.14 -2.46
N ASP A 50 -5.30 12.77 -2.84
CA ASP A 50 -5.93 13.30 -4.05
C ASP A 50 -6.12 14.82 -3.97
N LEU A 51 -6.02 15.53 -5.10
CA LEU A 51 -6.30 16.97 -5.18
C LEU A 51 -7.72 17.30 -4.72
N VAL A 52 -8.68 16.37 -4.75
CA VAL A 52 -10.04 16.64 -4.26
C VAL A 52 -10.09 16.91 -2.76
N HIS A 53 -9.06 16.53 -2.00
CA HIS A 53 -9.04 16.74 -0.55
C HIS A 53 -8.92 18.23 -0.19
N PRO A 54 -9.70 18.70 0.81
CA PRO A 54 -9.56 20.05 1.34
C PRO A 54 -8.17 20.31 1.94
N THR A 55 -7.61 21.48 1.66
CA THR A 55 -6.24 21.85 2.04
C THR A 55 -6.04 21.95 3.56
N ASP A 56 -7.06 22.37 4.29
CA ASP A 56 -7.09 22.47 5.76
C ASP A 56 -7.00 21.09 6.42
N GLU A 57 -7.71 20.10 5.87
CA GLU A 57 -7.64 18.72 6.33
C GLU A 57 -6.26 18.10 6.07
N LEU A 58 -5.67 18.37 4.89
CA LEU A 58 -4.30 17.94 4.58
C LEU A 58 -3.27 18.60 5.52
N ALA A 59 -3.45 19.88 5.83
CA ALA A 59 -2.58 20.59 6.77
C ALA A 59 -2.63 19.97 8.17
N ARG A 60 -3.84 19.59 8.64
CA ARG A 60 -4.02 18.90 9.92
C ARG A 60 -3.29 17.55 9.93
N ARG A 61 -3.49 16.71 8.91
CA ARG A 61 -2.82 15.40 8.78
C ARG A 61 -1.30 15.52 8.74
N LEU A 62 -0.77 16.52 8.02
CA LEU A 62 0.67 16.75 7.96
C LEU A 62 1.24 17.10 9.34
N ARG A 63 0.56 17.93 10.13
CA ARG A 63 0.99 18.24 11.51
C ARG A 63 0.97 17.01 12.42
N GLU A 64 -0.02 16.14 12.26
CA GLU A 64 -0.11 14.88 13.03
C GLU A 64 0.95 13.85 12.62
N ALA A 65 1.41 13.91 11.38
CA ALA A 65 2.45 13.03 10.85
C ALA A 65 3.87 13.54 11.13
N PHE A 66 4.05 14.82 11.47
CA PHE A 66 5.35 15.42 11.70
C PHE A 66 5.84 15.08 13.11
N ASP A 67 6.86 14.24 13.20
CA ASP A 67 7.45 13.78 14.46
C ASP A 67 8.82 14.45 14.75
N PRO A 68 9.44 14.20 15.92
CA PRO A 68 10.74 14.78 16.25
C PRO A 68 11.91 14.30 15.39
N GLU A 69 11.79 13.18 14.67
CA GLU A 69 12.83 12.65 13.78
C GLU A 69 12.80 13.34 12.40
N THR A 70 11.66 13.93 12.06
CA THR A 70 11.45 14.67 10.82
C THR A 70 12.08 16.07 10.89
N ALA A 71 13.12 16.32 10.09
CA ALA A 71 13.79 17.61 10.00
C ALA A 71 13.10 18.58 9.03
N GLY A 72 12.32 18.07 8.07
CA GLY A 72 11.54 18.91 7.18
C GLY A 72 10.69 18.14 6.18
N VAL A 73 9.96 18.88 5.36
CA VAL A 73 9.07 18.32 4.34
C VAL A 73 9.23 19.01 3.00
N VAL A 74 9.23 18.23 1.92
CA VAL A 74 9.04 18.74 0.56
C VAL A 74 7.60 18.45 0.14
N LEU A 75 6.87 19.49 -0.24
CA LEU A 75 5.49 19.39 -0.70
C LEU A 75 5.44 19.51 -2.22
N LEU A 76 4.81 18.53 -2.84
CA LEU A 76 4.69 18.41 -4.29
C LEU A 76 3.20 18.38 -4.67
N GLY A 77 2.88 18.89 -5.85
CA GLY A 77 1.56 18.77 -6.45
C GLY A 77 1.67 18.27 -7.87
N TYR A 78 0.75 17.40 -8.28
CA TYR A 78 0.66 16.82 -9.62
C TYR A 78 -0.73 17.10 -10.15
N GLY A 79 -0.85 17.77 -11.29
CA GLY A 79 -2.15 18.07 -11.89
C GLY A 79 -2.14 19.32 -12.76
N PRO A 80 -3.32 19.77 -13.21
CA PRO A 80 -3.41 20.91 -14.12
C PRO A 80 -2.96 22.21 -13.43
N ILE A 81 -2.27 23.09 -14.17
CA ILE A 81 -1.70 24.35 -13.67
C ILE A 81 -2.68 25.22 -12.85
N PRO A 82 -3.98 25.34 -13.20
CA PRO A 82 -4.94 26.12 -12.41
C PRO A 82 -5.09 25.67 -10.94
N GLU A 83 -4.74 24.42 -10.62
CA GLU A 83 -4.83 23.89 -9.25
C GLU A 83 -3.57 24.20 -8.41
N ALA A 84 -2.52 24.77 -9.00
CA ALA A 84 -1.23 24.99 -8.34
C ALA A 84 -1.32 25.87 -7.08
N ASP A 85 -2.23 26.83 -7.05
CA ASP A 85 -2.46 27.72 -5.90
C ASP A 85 -2.91 26.98 -4.64
N ARG A 86 -3.47 25.77 -4.79
CA ARG A 86 -3.84 24.94 -3.63
C ARG A 86 -2.61 24.41 -2.91
N LEU A 87 -1.52 24.09 -3.62
CA LEU A 87 -0.25 23.73 -3.01
C LEU A 87 0.36 24.92 -2.27
N THR A 88 0.32 26.11 -2.88
CA THR A 88 0.74 27.36 -2.22
C THR A 88 -0.03 27.60 -0.92
N THR A 89 -1.35 27.39 -0.96
CA THR A 89 -2.23 27.50 0.22
C THR A 89 -1.86 26.47 1.29
N LEU A 90 -1.59 25.22 0.92
CA LEU A 90 -1.15 24.18 1.84
C LEU A 90 0.17 24.56 2.53
N ILE A 91 1.17 24.97 1.74
CA ILE A 91 2.48 25.42 2.25
C ILE A 91 2.30 26.55 3.26
N ARG A 92 1.51 27.58 2.93
CA ARG A 92 1.23 28.70 3.85
C ARG A 92 0.59 28.24 5.16
N ALA A 93 -0.31 27.25 5.10
CA ALA A 93 -1.00 26.74 6.27
C ALA A 93 -0.07 26.00 7.23
N VAL A 94 0.92 25.26 6.73
CA VAL A 94 1.78 24.40 7.56
C VAL A 94 3.16 24.98 7.90
N ARG A 95 3.69 25.92 7.08
CA ARG A 95 5.07 26.43 7.23
C ARG A 95 5.38 27.16 8.54
N ARG A 96 4.36 27.45 9.37
CA ARG A 96 4.55 28.05 10.70
C ARG A 96 4.91 27.00 11.74
N ASP A 97 4.45 25.77 11.54
CA ASP A 97 4.57 24.66 12.49
C ASP A 97 5.60 23.63 12.00
N ILE A 98 5.82 23.57 10.69
CA ILE A 98 6.64 22.56 10.01
C ILE A 98 7.70 23.25 9.14
N ALA A 99 8.93 22.74 9.16
CA ALA A 99 10.00 23.15 8.27
C ALA A 99 9.73 22.66 6.83
N VAL A 100 9.04 23.48 6.03
CA VAL A 100 8.82 23.19 4.60
C VAL A 100 10.05 23.62 3.81
N ILE A 101 10.74 22.65 3.21
CA ILE A 101 12.01 22.84 2.48
C ILE A 101 11.75 23.26 1.03
N GLY A 102 10.67 22.77 0.43
CA GLY A 102 10.37 23.02 -0.98
C GLY A 102 8.91 22.84 -1.35
N GLY A 103 8.51 23.54 -2.41
CA GLY A 103 7.18 23.50 -3.00
C GLY A 103 7.28 23.44 -4.51
N LEU A 104 6.92 22.30 -5.12
CA LEU A 104 6.98 22.10 -6.57
C LEU A 104 5.62 21.60 -7.11
N TRP A 105 5.18 22.16 -8.23
CA TRP A 105 4.02 21.70 -8.97
C TRP A 105 4.45 21.07 -10.29
N VAL A 106 3.91 19.90 -10.62
CA VAL A 106 4.22 19.16 -11.84
C VAL A 106 2.98 19.12 -12.75
N ALA A 107 3.17 19.55 -13.99
CA ALA A 107 2.15 19.51 -15.03
C ALA A 107 2.81 19.34 -16.40
N ASP A 108 2.27 18.49 -17.27
CA ASP A 108 2.65 18.37 -18.69
C ASP A 108 4.16 18.22 -18.96
N GLY A 109 4.87 17.45 -18.14
CA GLY A 109 6.32 17.24 -18.28
C GLY A 109 7.19 18.41 -17.82
N GLU A 110 6.58 19.39 -17.16
CA GLU A 110 7.28 20.51 -16.51
C GLU A 110 7.08 20.46 -14.99
N TYR A 111 8.06 20.97 -14.25
CA TYR A 111 7.86 21.34 -12.85
C TYR A 111 7.99 22.85 -12.63
N ARG A 112 7.25 23.37 -11.67
CA ARG A 112 7.18 24.79 -11.30
C ARG A 112 7.39 25.00 -9.81
N CYS A 113 8.23 25.95 -9.44
CA CYS A 113 8.34 26.35 -8.04
C CYS A 113 7.11 27.19 -7.63
N VAL A 114 6.40 26.78 -6.58
CA VAL A 114 5.22 27.51 -6.06
C VAL A 114 5.51 28.33 -4.81
N TRP A 115 6.79 28.40 -4.40
CA TRP A 115 7.16 29.12 -3.19
C TRP A 115 6.95 30.62 -3.33
N ASP A 116 6.18 31.24 -2.43
CA ASP A 116 5.90 32.67 -2.43
C ASP A 116 7.16 33.53 -2.41
N GLY A 117 7.20 34.58 -3.25
CA GLY A 117 8.32 35.52 -3.31
C GLY A 117 9.63 34.94 -3.87
N CYS A 118 9.67 33.67 -4.30
CA CYS A 118 10.87 33.11 -4.92
C CYS A 118 11.16 33.80 -6.26
N ALA A 119 12.45 33.94 -6.61
CA ALA A 119 12.90 34.51 -7.88
C ALA A 119 13.60 33.48 -8.78
N CYS A 120 13.48 32.18 -8.46
CA CYS A 120 14.15 31.14 -9.23
C CYS A 120 13.53 30.98 -10.63
N PRO A 121 14.32 30.56 -11.65
CA PRO A 121 13.82 30.33 -13.00
C PRO A 121 12.69 29.29 -13.04
N ALA A 122 12.69 28.34 -12.10
CA ALA A 122 11.69 27.28 -12.04
C ALA A 122 10.25 27.79 -11.82
N ARG A 123 10.03 29.06 -11.46
CA ARG A 123 8.68 29.63 -11.47
C ARG A 123 8.04 29.67 -12.86
N GLN A 124 8.85 29.72 -13.92
CA GLN A 124 8.38 29.78 -15.30
C GLN A 124 8.05 28.40 -15.88
N GLY A 125 8.46 27.33 -15.20
CA GLY A 125 8.43 25.96 -15.71
C GLY A 125 9.82 25.48 -16.10
N VAL A 126 10.14 24.24 -15.75
CA VAL A 126 11.35 23.54 -16.20
C VAL A 126 10.91 22.21 -16.77
N ALA A 127 11.18 22.01 -18.06
CA ALA A 127 10.95 20.73 -18.71
C ALA A 127 11.86 19.65 -18.11
N PHE A 128 11.31 18.48 -17.84
CA PHE A 128 12.04 17.33 -17.34
C PHE A 128 11.34 16.02 -17.77
N ASP A 129 12.09 14.93 -17.81
CA ASP A 129 11.53 13.58 -17.90
C ASP A 129 11.86 12.82 -16.62
N ALA A 130 10.84 12.56 -15.80
CA ALA A 130 10.97 11.83 -14.54
C ALA A 130 11.65 10.46 -14.72
N ARG A 131 11.48 9.80 -15.88
CA ARG A 131 12.05 8.48 -16.19
C ARG A 131 13.53 8.55 -16.60
N ALA A 132 13.98 9.70 -17.09
CA ALA A 132 15.36 9.92 -17.55
C ALA A 132 16.27 10.52 -16.46
N THR A 133 15.79 10.60 -15.22
CA THR A 133 16.55 11.13 -14.07
C THR A 133 17.58 10.11 -13.57
N VAL A 134 18.62 10.59 -12.88
CA VAL A 134 19.64 9.72 -12.27
C VAL A 134 19.01 8.85 -11.19
N SER A 135 18.11 9.43 -10.39
CA SER A 135 17.35 8.68 -9.37
C SER A 135 16.53 7.55 -9.97
N ALA A 136 15.75 7.82 -11.03
CA ALA A 136 14.93 6.79 -11.68
C ALA A 136 15.78 5.67 -12.27
N ALA A 137 16.89 6.00 -12.93
CA ALA A 137 17.83 5.02 -13.46
C ALA A 137 18.42 4.15 -12.34
N TRP A 138 18.85 4.75 -11.22
CA TRP A 138 19.45 4.06 -10.08
C TRP A 138 18.47 3.14 -9.33
N LEU A 139 17.22 3.59 -9.14
CA LEU A 139 16.16 2.81 -8.50
C LEU A 139 15.74 1.63 -9.39
N THR A 140 15.62 1.86 -10.71
CA THR A 140 15.34 0.81 -11.69
C THR A 140 16.47 -0.23 -11.73
N ALA A 141 17.73 0.20 -11.68
CA ALA A 141 18.88 -0.71 -11.63
C ALA A 141 18.90 -1.58 -10.36
N ARG A 142 18.21 -1.17 -9.29
CA ARG A 142 17.97 -1.96 -8.08
C ARG A 142 16.74 -2.86 -8.15
N GLY A 143 16.09 -2.95 -9.31
CA GLY A 143 14.89 -3.76 -9.52
C GLY A 143 13.60 -3.13 -9.00
N LEU A 144 13.62 -1.86 -8.58
CA LEU A 144 12.40 -1.16 -8.20
C LEU A 144 11.63 -0.75 -9.46
N VAL A 145 10.31 -0.93 -9.43
CA VAL A 145 9.41 -0.58 -10.53
C VAL A 145 8.28 0.27 -9.97
N ALA A 146 7.96 1.35 -10.67
CA ALA A 146 6.77 2.16 -10.40
C ALA A 146 5.72 1.91 -11.48
N ALA A 147 4.52 1.53 -11.08
CA ALA A 147 3.38 1.37 -11.99
C ALA A 147 3.05 2.69 -12.70
N GLY A 148 2.41 2.60 -13.87
CA GLY A 148 2.03 3.75 -14.68
C GLY A 148 1.01 4.65 -14.01
N SER A 149 0.09 4.08 -13.24
CA SER A 149 -0.83 4.84 -12.37
C SER A 149 -1.21 4.03 -11.13
N ARG A 150 -1.90 4.69 -10.19
CA ARG A 150 -2.49 4.02 -9.02
C ARG A 150 -3.51 2.97 -9.44
N GLU A 151 -4.32 3.28 -10.44
CA GLU A 151 -5.37 2.41 -10.96
C GLU A 151 -4.76 1.15 -11.60
N GLU A 152 -3.66 1.29 -12.35
CA GLU A 152 -2.92 0.15 -12.90
C GLU A 152 -2.40 -0.77 -11.79
N LEU A 153 -1.81 -0.18 -10.73
CA LEU A 153 -1.32 -0.95 -9.60
C LEU A 153 -2.46 -1.67 -8.88
N LEU A 154 -3.59 -0.99 -8.65
CA LEU A 154 -4.76 -1.57 -7.99
C LEU A 154 -5.50 -2.60 -8.87
N ALA A 155 -5.37 -2.52 -10.20
CA ALA A 155 -5.92 -3.49 -11.13
C ALA A 155 -5.32 -4.90 -10.96
N GLU A 156 -4.18 -5.03 -10.29
CA GLU A 156 -3.64 -6.33 -9.89
C GLU A 156 -4.58 -7.10 -8.95
N LEU A 157 -5.38 -6.41 -8.14
CA LEU A 157 -6.36 -7.00 -7.21
C LEU A 157 -7.81 -6.89 -7.71
N ALA A 158 -8.04 -6.25 -8.85
CA ALA A 158 -9.38 -6.08 -9.39
C ALA A 158 -10.05 -7.43 -9.67
N PRO A 159 -11.36 -7.58 -9.39
CA PRO A 159 -12.06 -8.83 -9.64
C PRO A 159 -12.02 -9.20 -11.13
N ASP A 160 -11.92 -10.49 -11.41
CA ASP A 160 -12.09 -11.09 -12.73
C ASP A 160 -13.47 -11.77 -12.78
N PRO A 161 -14.51 -11.09 -13.31
CA PRO A 161 -15.89 -11.62 -13.26
C PRO A 161 -16.05 -12.95 -13.98
N VAL A 162 -15.25 -13.20 -15.02
CA VAL A 162 -15.33 -14.44 -15.80
C VAL A 162 -14.75 -15.60 -14.99
N ALA A 163 -13.62 -15.39 -14.31
CA ALA A 163 -13.05 -16.40 -13.42
C ALA A 163 -13.92 -16.61 -12.16
N GLN A 164 -14.50 -15.54 -11.61
CA GLN A 164 -15.44 -15.62 -10.50
C GLN A 164 -16.64 -16.49 -10.85
N ALA A 165 -17.27 -16.30 -12.02
CA ALA A 165 -18.38 -17.13 -12.45
C ALA A 165 -18.00 -18.62 -12.51
N ARG A 166 -16.86 -18.97 -13.12
CA ARG A 166 -16.39 -20.37 -13.19
C ARG A 166 -16.14 -21.00 -11.83
N ILE A 167 -15.57 -20.25 -10.88
CA ILE A 167 -15.36 -20.74 -9.51
C ILE A 167 -16.70 -20.84 -8.77
N GLN A 168 -17.63 -19.92 -8.99
CA GLN A 168 -18.97 -19.98 -8.39
C GLN A 168 -19.71 -21.24 -8.85
N ASP A 169 -19.69 -21.57 -10.15
CA ASP A 169 -20.30 -22.80 -10.69
C ASP A 169 -19.75 -24.06 -10.00
N LEU A 170 -18.44 -24.10 -9.76
CA LEU A 170 -17.77 -25.21 -9.06
C LEU A 170 -18.14 -25.31 -7.58
N LEU A 171 -18.37 -24.17 -6.92
CA LEU A 171 -18.82 -24.11 -5.53
C LEU A 171 -20.29 -24.56 -5.41
N ASP A 172 -21.13 -24.17 -6.37
CA ASP A 172 -22.55 -24.51 -6.42
C ASP A 172 -22.78 -26.00 -6.73
N ALA A 173 -21.87 -26.62 -7.49
CA ALA A 173 -21.86 -28.07 -7.72
C ALA A 173 -21.65 -28.89 -6.42
N GLY A 174 -21.10 -28.29 -5.36
CA GLY A 174 -21.11 -28.87 -4.02
C GLY A 174 -20.26 -30.14 -3.83
N HIS A 175 -19.19 -30.31 -4.62
CA HIS A 175 -18.31 -31.47 -4.50
C HIS A 175 -17.71 -31.61 -3.10
N HIS A 176 -17.55 -32.85 -2.62
CA HIS A 176 -16.86 -33.11 -1.37
C HIS A 176 -15.37 -32.78 -1.50
N VAL A 177 -14.86 -31.98 -0.56
CA VAL A 177 -13.46 -31.56 -0.51
C VAL A 177 -12.82 -32.08 0.77
N ASP A 178 -11.69 -32.77 0.62
CA ASP A 178 -10.74 -32.95 1.70
C ASP A 178 -10.03 -31.62 1.95
N ALA A 179 -10.40 -30.97 3.06
CA ALA A 179 -9.95 -29.62 3.36
C ALA A 179 -8.44 -29.55 3.65
N GLN A 180 -7.85 -30.58 4.25
CA GLN A 180 -6.41 -30.60 4.53
C GLN A 180 -5.64 -30.74 3.22
N ALA A 181 -6.02 -31.71 2.38
CA ALA A 181 -5.38 -31.94 1.10
C ALA A 181 -5.48 -30.71 0.18
N ALA A 182 -6.60 -29.99 0.21
CA ALA A 182 -6.80 -28.77 -0.57
C ALA A 182 -5.86 -27.62 -0.12
N VAL A 183 -5.69 -27.44 1.20
CA VAL A 183 -4.75 -26.44 1.74
C VAL A 183 -3.31 -26.80 1.41
N ASP A 184 -2.92 -28.06 1.63
CA ASP A 184 -1.55 -28.51 1.38
C ASP A 184 -1.19 -28.47 -0.12
N ASP A 185 -2.12 -28.82 -1.02
CA ASP A 185 -1.93 -28.66 -2.47
C ASP A 185 -1.80 -27.19 -2.88
N ALA A 186 -2.62 -26.30 -2.31
CA ALA A 186 -2.58 -24.88 -2.61
C ALA A 186 -1.23 -24.24 -2.23
N LEU A 187 -0.75 -24.50 -1.00
CA LEU A 187 0.52 -23.94 -0.52
C LEU A 187 1.71 -24.52 -1.28
N ARG A 188 1.75 -25.85 -1.48
CA ARG A 188 2.82 -26.52 -2.24
C ARG A 188 2.92 -26.00 -3.67
N ARG A 189 1.79 -25.82 -4.37
CA ARG A 189 1.77 -25.27 -5.74
C ARG A 189 2.20 -23.82 -5.77
N GLY A 190 1.72 -23.03 -4.80
CA GLY A 190 2.17 -21.66 -4.60
C GLY A 190 3.70 -21.58 -4.48
N GLU A 191 4.29 -22.36 -3.59
CA GLU A 191 5.75 -22.46 -3.41
C GLU A 191 6.49 -22.87 -4.69
N GLN A 192 5.87 -23.69 -5.54
CA GLN A 192 6.38 -24.10 -6.86
C GLN A 192 6.17 -23.05 -7.95
N GLY A 193 5.52 -21.92 -7.65
CA GLY A 193 5.16 -20.88 -8.62
C GLY A 193 4.01 -21.29 -9.56
N GLU A 194 3.30 -22.36 -9.22
CA GLU A 194 2.20 -22.90 -10.02
C GLU A 194 0.88 -22.22 -9.65
N ARG A 195 0.19 -21.70 -10.67
CA ARG A 195 -1.14 -21.13 -10.51
C ARG A 195 -2.18 -22.23 -10.29
N LEU A 196 -3.07 -22.04 -9.30
CA LEU A 196 -4.17 -22.98 -9.06
C LEU A 196 -5.18 -22.98 -10.20
N SER A 197 -5.68 -24.15 -10.58
CA SER A 197 -6.86 -24.28 -11.45
C SER A 197 -8.13 -23.74 -10.76
N ASP A 198 -9.19 -23.48 -11.53
CA ASP A 198 -10.47 -23.03 -10.97
C ASP A 198 -11.02 -24.06 -9.94
N ALA A 199 -10.86 -25.36 -10.20
CA ALA A 199 -11.26 -26.44 -9.29
C ALA A 199 -10.48 -26.44 -7.97
N GLN A 200 -9.17 -26.20 -8.03
CA GLN A 200 -8.33 -26.11 -6.83
C GLN A 200 -8.62 -24.85 -6.02
N ALA A 201 -8.87 -23.72 -6.69
CA ALA A 201 -9.29 -22.49 -6.03
C ALA A 201 -10.64 -22.68 -5.33
N ALA A 202 -11.62 -23.32 -5.98
CA ALA A 202 -12.91 -23.67 -5.37
C ALA A 202 -12.74 -24.60 -4.16
N ALA A 203 -11.89 -25.63 -4.27
CA ALA A 203 -11.58 -26.54 -3.17
C ALA A 203 -10.96 -25.82 -1.96
N LEU A 204 -10.01 -24.92 -2.21
CA LEU A 204 -9.42 -24.08 -1.16
C LEU A 204 -10.47 -23.18 -0.50
N VAL A 205 -11.36 -22.55 -1.28
CA VAL A 205 -12.46 -21.74 -0.73
C VAL A 205 -13.36 -22.57 0.19
N VAL A 206 -13.70 -23.81 -0.19
CA VAL A 206 -14.46 -24.73 0.66
C VAL A 206 -13.70 -25.06 1.95
N ALA A 207 -12.41 -25.35 1.87
CA ALA A 207 -11.57 -25.61 3.04
C ALA A 207 -11.54 -24.41 4.01
N LEU A 208 -11.38 -23.20 3.46
CA LEU A 208 -11.36 -21.94 4.21
C LEU A 208 -12.72 -21.56 4.80
N ARG A 209 -13.79 -22.34 4.62
CA ARG A 209 -15.02 -22.16 5.40
C ARG A 209 -14.83 -22.56 6.86
N ARG A 210 -13.85 -23.41 7.18
CA ARG A 210 -13.58 -23.87 8.55
C ARG A 210 -12.48 -23.03 9.21
N PRO A 211 -12.65 -22.57 10.47
CA PRO A 211 -11.71 -21.67 11.13
C PRO A 211 -10.27 -22.21 11.25
N GLU A 212 -10.10 -23.50 11.46
CA GLU A 212 -8.80 -24.15 11.64
C GLU A 212 -7.90 -23.99 10.40
N PHE A 213 -8.46 -24.13 9.20
CA PHE A 213 -7.72 -23.97 7.95
C PHE A 213 -7.40 -22.49 7.65
N ARG A 214 -8.27 -21.57 8.07
CA ARG A 214 -7.97 -20.12 8.00
C ARG A 214 -6.75 -19.77 8.83
N GLU A 215 -6.66 -20.32 10.03
CA GLU A 215 -5.52 -20.11 10.91
C GLU A 215 -4.25 -20.77 10.36
N GLN A 216 -4.36 -21.98 9.79
CA GLN A 216 -3.23 -22.66 9.15
C GLN A 216 -2.65 -21.83 8.01
N VAL A 217 -3.46 -21.39 7.05
CA VAL A 217 -2.95 -20.60 5.89
C VAL A 217 -2.44 -19.23 6.32
N TRP A 218 -3.03 -18.62 7.36
CA TRP A 218 -2.52 -17.36 7.88
C TRP A 218 -1.13 -17.54 8.49
N ARG A 219 -0.92 -18.55 9.34
CA ARG A 219 0.40 -18.88 9.91
C ARG A 219 1.44 -19.20 8.86
N ALA A 220 1.03 -19.76 7.72
CA ALA A 220 1.91 -20.05 6.59
C ALA A 220 2.18 -18.85 5.67
N THR A 221 1.51 -17.70 5.89
CA THR A 221 1.69 -16.49 5.07
C THR A 221 2.51 -15.45 5.81
N ASP A 222 3.58 -14.98 5.19
CA ASP A 222 4.49 -13.95 5.69
C ASP A 222 4.84 -12.95 4.57
N ASP A 223 6.07 -12.98 4.07
CA ASP A 223 6.65 -12.01 3.14
C ASP A 223 7.17 -12.63 1.83
N LEU A 224 6.97 -13.94 1.63
CA LEU A 224 7.57 -14.65 0.50
C LEU A 224 6.92 -14.23 -0.84
N PRO A 225 7.71 -14.04 -1.93
CA PRO A 225 7.18 -13.55 -3.21
C PRO A 225 6.07 -14.42 -3.83
N TRP A 226 6.13 -15.74 -3.64
CA TRP A 226 5.11 -16.65 -4.17
C TRP A 226 3.74 -16.46 -3.49
N GLN A 227 3.72 -15.98 -2.23
CA GLN A 227 2.48 -15.72 -1.49
C GLN A 227 1.72 -14.54 -2.10
N ARG A 228 2.44 -13.51 -2.57
CA ARG A 228 1.83 -12.44 -3.38
C ARG A 228 1.09 -13.03 -4.57
N GLN A 229 1.76 -13.86 -5.37
CA GLN A 229 1.19 -14.43 -6.59
C GLN A 229 -0.07 -15.24 -6.29
N LEU A 230 0.00 -16.13 -5.29
CA LEU A 230 -1.13 -16.95 -4.89
C LEU A 230 -2.31 -16.12 -4.37
N TRP A 231 -2.07 -15.24 -3.39
CA TRP A 231 -3.13 -14.50 -2.73
C TRP A 231 -3.73 -13.41 -3.61
N PHE A 232 -2.94 -12.76 -4.47
CA PHE A 232 -3.46 -11.76 -5.40
C PHE A 232 -4.30 -12.44 -6.49
N ASP A 233 -3.83 -13.53 -7.10
CA ASP A 233 -4.61 -14.28 -8.09
C ASP A 233 -5.95 -14.78 -7.53
N LEU A 234 -5.94 -15.36 -6.33
CA LEU A 234 -7.17 -15.80 -5.66
C LEU A 234 -8.07 -14.62 -5.28
N THR A 235 -7.51 -13.50 -4.85
CA THR A 235 -8.28 -12.28 -4.55
C THR A 235 -9.02 -11.78 -5.79
N ARG A 236 -8.48 -11.94 -7.00
CA ARG A 236 -9.16 -11.58 -8.26
C ARG A 236 -10.26 -12.57 -8.64
N ARG A 237 -10.01 -13.87 -8.48
CA ARG A 237 -10.85 -14.94 -9.06
C ARG A 237 -11.90 -15.50 -8.12
N VAL A 238 -11.70 -15.44 -6.80
CA VAL A 238 -12.68 -15.95 -5.84
C VAL A 238 -13.93 -15.03 -5.87
N PRO A 239 -15.15 -15.59 -5.96
CA PRO A 239 -16.38 -14.80 -5.95
C PRO A 239 -16.46 -13.87 -4.73
N ASP A 240 -17.04 -12.69 -4.91
CA ASP A 240 -17.07 -11.65 -3.86
C ASP A 240 -17.70 -12.14 -2.55
N ALA A 241 -18.70 -13.04 -2.60
CA ALA A 241 -19.32 -13.66 -1.43
C ALA A 241 -18.36 -14.55 -0.61
N HIS A 242 -17.22 -14.93 -1.17
CA HIS A 242 -16.23 -15.84 -0.58
C HIS A 242 -14.81 -15.26 -0.50
N VAL A 243 -14.60 -14.05 -1.04
CA VAL A 243 -13.25 -13.47 -1.20
C VAL A 243 -12.60 -13.07 0.13
N SER A 244 -13.38 -12.88 1.21
CA SER A 244 -12.91 -12.18 2.40
C SER A 244 -11.63 -12.76 3.02
N VAL A 245 -11.52 -14.08 3.10
CA VAL A 245 -10.33 -14.73 3.69
C VAL A 245 -9.11 -14.56 2.80
N VAL A 246 -9.23 -14.79 1.49
CA VAL A 246 -8.10 -14.70 0.55
C VAL A 246 -7.63 -13.25 0.38
N ALA A 247 -8.57 -12.30 0.35
CA ALA A 247 -8.25 -10.88 0.35
C ALA A 247 -7.59 -10.44 1.66
N ALA A 248 -7.98 -11.01 2.81
CA ALA A 248 -7.30 -10.74 4.08
C ALA A 248 -5.86 -11.29 4.10
N LEU A 249 -5.58 -12.41 3.44
CA LEU A 249 -4.21 -12.96 3.30
C LEU A 249 -3.36 -12.10 2.35
N ALA A 250 -3.93 -11.61 1.25
CA ALA A 250 -3.27 -10.64 0.38
C ALA A 250 -2.96 -9.34 1.14
N ALA A 251 -3.90 -8.86 1.96
CA ALA A 251 -3.70 -7.69 2.81
C ALA A 251 -2.62 -7.91 3.86
N TRP A 252 -2.58 -9.10 4.48
CA TRP A 252 -1.55 -9.48 5.43
C TRP A 252 -0.17 -9.47 4.78
N TRP A 253 0.02 -10.18 3.65
CA TRP A 253 1.28 -10.20 2.91
C TRP A 253 1.72 -8.78 2.52
N ALA A 254 0.79 -7.97 2.01
CA ALA A 254 1.08 -6.60 1.60
C ALA A 254 1.48 -5.71 2.79
N TRP A 255 0.85 -5.87 3.95
CA TRP A 255 1.28 -5.17 5.16
C TRP A 255 2.65 -5.64 5.62
N ARG A 256 2.90 -6.96 5.66
CA ARG A 256 4.20 -7.57 6.03
C ARG A 256 5.38 -7.06 5.19
N THR A 257 5.12 -6.76 3.92
CA THR A 257 6.13 -6.30 2.96
C THR A 257 6.15 -4.78 2.77
N GLY A 258 5.41 -4.02 3.58
CA GLY A 258 5.38 -2.55 3.52
C GLY A 258 4.60 -1.96 2.35
N HIS A 259 3.83 -2.76 1.61
CA HIS A 259 3.00 -2.32 0.50
C HIS A 259 1.62 -1.83 0.97
N GLU A 260 1.57 -0.65 1.61
CA GLU A 260 0.35 -0.10 2.21
C GLU A 260 -0.84 0.02 1.25
N LEU A 261 -0.59 0.42 -0.01
CA LEU A 261 -1.65 0.58 -1.00
C LEU A 261 -2.32 -0.76 -1.34
N PHE A 262 -1.52 -1.82 -1.49
CA PHE A 262 -2.06 -3.17 -1.68
C PHE A 262 -2.76 -3.68 -0.43
N ALA A 263 -2.19 -3.41 0.76
CA ALA A 263 -2.83 -3.79 2.02
C ALA A 263 -4.22 -3.17 2.13
N ARG A 264 -4.35 -1.86 1.84
CA ARG A 264 -5.65 -1.16 1.85
C ARG A 264 -6.61 -1.70 0.81
N ALA A 265 -6.17 -1.87 -0.44
CA ALA A 265 -7.04 -2.35 -1.51
C ALA A 265 -7.54 -3.78 -1.26
N ALA A 266 -6.68 -4.66 -0.76
CA ALA A 266 -7.07 -6.01 -0.38
C ALA A 266 -8.02 -6.00 0.84
N LEU A 267 -7.81 -5.11 1.82
CA LEU A 267 -8.76 -4.90 2.92
C LEU A 267 -10.13 -4.43 2.44
N ASP A 268 -10.18 -3.47 1.53
CA ASP A 268 -11.44 -2.96 0.97
C ASP A 268 -12.22 -4.08 0.28
N ARG A 269 -11.53 -4.95 -0.47
CA ARG A 269 -12.13 -6.18 -1.02
C ARG A 269 -12.63 -7.14 0.06
N ALA A 270 -11.83 -7.35 1.10
CA ALA A 270 -12.18 -8.27 2.17
C ALA A 270 -13.40 -7.80 2.99
N VAL A 271 -13.52 -6.49 3.21
CA VAL A 271 -14.62 -5.88 3.96
C VAL A 271 -15.87 -5.72 3.09
N GLY A 272 -15.70 -5.38 1.81
CA GLY A 272 -16.78 -5.24 0.85
C GLY A 272 -17.60 -6.51 0.60
N SER A 273 -17.10 -7.68 1.00
CA SER A 273 -17.80 -8.97 0.87
C SER A 273 -19.04 -9.12 1.76
N GLY A 274 -19.32 -8.17 2.67
CA GLY A 274 -20.45 -8.19 3.60
C GLY A 274 -20.26 -9.09 4.84
N SER A 275 -19.23 -9.92 4.87
CA SER A 275 -18.86 -10.74 6.04
C SER A 275 -17.32 -10.78 6.19
N PRO A 276 -16.71 -9.72 6.76
CA PRO A 276 -15.26 -9.61 6.84
C PRO A 276 -14.66 -10.73 7.71
N ALA A 277 -13.65 -11.41 7.18
CA ALA A 277 -12.85 -12.35 7.93
C ALA A 277 -12.18 -11.65 9.13
N THR A 278 -12.05 -12.36 10.25
CA THR A 278 -11.37 -11.82 11.45
C THR A 278 -9.96 -11.31 11.13
N LEU A 279 -9.25 -11.95 10.20
CA LEU A 279 -7.93 -11.50 9.75
C LEU A 279 -7.97 -10.10 9.11
N ALA A 280 -9.00 -9.81 8.30
CA ALA A 280 -9.15 -8.48 7.69
C ALA A 280 -9.28 -7.39 8.77
N LEU A 281 -10.03 -7.66 9.82
CA LEU A 281 -10.18 -6.72 10.95
C LEU A 281 -8.86 -6.52 11.71
N ILE A 282 -8.07 -7.59 11.89
CA ILE A 282 -6.74 -7.50 12.52
C ILE A 282 -5.81 -6.64 11.68
N VAL A 283 -5.69 -6.91 10.38
CA VAL A 283 -4.83 -6.13 9.48
C VAL A 283 -5.28 -4.68 9.41
N ALA A 284 -6.60 -4.43 9.33
CA ALA A 284 -7.13 -3.07 9.37
C ALA A 284 -6.75 -2.31 10.65
N ALA A 285 -6.78 -2.98 11.81
CA ALA A 285 -6.35 -2.38 13.07
C ALA A 285 -4.84 -2.08 13.10
N LEU A 286 -4.01 -2.99 12.60
CA LEU A 286 -2.55 -2.80 12.51
C LEU A 286 -2.19 -1.60 11.62
N VAL A 287 -2.79 -1.53 10.42
CA VAL A 287 -2.58 -0.42 9.48
C VAL A 287 -3.09 0.90 10.08
N THR A 288 -4.26 0.89 10.73
CA THR A 288 -4.83 2.11 11.34
C THR A 288 -3.98 2.60 12.52
N ALA A 289 -3.42 1.69 13.31
CA ALA A 289 -2.53 2.01 14.41
C ALA A 289 -1.09 2.32 13.96
N ARG A 290 -0.79 2.26 12.64
CA ARG A 290 0.55 2.45 12.06
C ARG A 290 1.61 1.57 12.74
N ILE A 291 1.25 0.33 13.03
CA ILE A 291 2.19 -0.64 13.60
C ILE A 291 3.17 -1.07 12.52
N ASP A 292 4.46 -0.92 12.81
CA ASP A 292 5.55 -1.40 11.96
C ASP A 292 5.47 -2.93 11.82
N PRO A 293 5.39 -3.49 10.60
CA PRO A 293 5.40 -4.93 10.38
C PRO A 293 6.57 -5.68 11.02
N GLU A 294 7.76 -5.06 11.08
CA GLU A 294 8.96 -5.65 11.69
C GLU A 294 8.84 -5.81 13.21
N SER A 295 8.01 -4.98 13.85
CA SER A 295 7.76 -5.06 15.30
C SER A 295 6.97 -6.31 15.71
N LEU A 296 6.30 -6.96 14.75
CA LEU A 296 5.52 -8.17 14.99
C LEU A 296 6.31 -9.41 14.53
N PRO A 297 6.91 -10.20 15.45
CA PRO A 297 7.55 -11.44 15.04
C PRO A 297 6.51 -12.41 14.47
N TRP A 298 6.83 -13.01 13.33
CA TRP A 298 5.95 -13.97 12.65
C TRP A 298 6.78 -15.12 12.05
N PRO A 299 6.25 -16.36 12.02
CA PRO A 299 5.03 -16.79 12.71
C PRO A 299 5.17 -16.66 14.24
N LEU A 300 4.07 -16.30 14.91
CA LEU A 300 4.08 -16.19 16.38
C LEU A 300 4.48 -17.52 17.01
N HIS A 301 5.36 -17.47 18.00
CA HIS A 301 5.69 -18.64 18.80
C HIS A 301 4.41 -19.15 19.49
N PRO A 302 4.20 -20.47 19.64
CA PRO A 302 2.98 -21.02 20.25
C PRO A 302 2.60 -20.40 21.61
N ALA A 303 3.60 -20.00 22.40
CA ALA A 303 3.41 -19.29 23.68
C ALA A 303 2.80 -17.87 23.53
N GLN A 304 3.07 -17.19 22.43
CA GLN A 304 2.56 -15.84 22.13
C GLN A 304 1.13 -15.87 21.54
N VAL A 305 0.77 -16.97 20.86
CA VAL A 305 -0.59 -17.18 20.33
C VAL A 305 -1.65 -17.21 21.43
N SER A 306 -1.36 -17.85 22.57
CA SER A 306 -2.27 -17.89 23.72
C SER A 306 -2.56 -16.50 24.30
N ALA A 307 -1.60 -15.57 24.24
CA ALA A 307 -1.78 -14.19 24.69
C ALA A 307 -2.69 -13.39 23.73
N MET A 308 -2.55 -13.58 22.41
CA MET A 308 -3.41 -12.93 21.41
C MET A 308 -4.85 -13.48 21.38
N ALA A 309 -5.05 -14.77 21.71
CA ALA A 309 -6.40 -15.31 21.91
C ALA A 309 -7.17 -14.59 23.03
N GLY A 310 -6.47 -14.10 24.06
CA GLY A 310 -7.02 -13.22 25.09
C GLY A 310 -7.37 -11.81 24.61
N LEU A 311 -6.78 -11.34 23.51
CA LEU A 311 -7.14 -10.07 22.86
C LEU A 311 -8.43 -10.21 22.02
N ARG A 312 -8.63 -11.38 21.37
CA ARG A 312 -9.86 -11.73 20.62
C ARG A 312 -11.11 -11.67 21.49
N SER A 313 -11.03 -12.06 22.76
CA SER A 313 -12.16 -11.99 23.70
C SER A 313 -12.50 -10.56 24.11
N ARG A 314 -11.50 -9.67 24.18
CA ARG A 314 -11.71 -8.24 24.49
C ARG A 314 -12.30 -7.47 23.31
N ILE A 315 -11.84 -7.72 22.08
CA ILE A 315 -12.37 -7.08 20.87
C ILE A 315 -13.84 -7.47 20.61
N ARG A 316 -14.25 -8.70 20.96
CA ARG A 316 -15.67 -9.12 20.89
C ARG A 316 -16.56 -8.43 21.94
N GLN A 317 -16.00 -7.97 23.06
CA GLN A 317 -16.75 -7.31 24.14
C GLN A 317 -16.94 -5.81 23.91
N THR A 318 -16.13 -5.17 23.05
CA THR A 318 -16.17 -3.71 22.82
C THR A 318 -17.16 -3.23 21.75
N GLY A 319 -17.96 -4.11 21.17
CA GLY A 319 -19.05 -3.70 20.28
C GLY A 319 -18.59 -3.18 18.91
N SER A 320 -19.50 -3.32 17.94
CA SER A 320 -19.36 -3.05 16.51
C SER A 320 -18.67 -1.73 16.17
N PRO A 321 -17.78 -1.66 15.16
CA PRO A 321 -17.37 -0.38 14.57
C PRO A 321 -18.56 0.19 13.79
N GLY A 322 -19.41 0.93 14.50
CA GLY A 322 -20.38 1.82 13.90
C GLY A 322 -19.66 2.92 13.13
N SER A 323 -19.90 2.95 11.82
CA SER A 323 -19.99 4.16 10.99
C SER A 323 -19.01 5.29 11.30
N ARG A 324 -17.82 5.23 10.70
CA ARG A 324 -17.08 6.40 10.23
C ARG A 324 -16.41 6.05 8.91
N TRP A 325 -17.18 6.17 7.84
CA TRP A 325 -16.67 6.50 6.51
C TRP A 325 -16.62 8.02 6.41
#